data_AF-A0A2T7DM54-F1
#
_entry.id   AF-A0A2T7DM54-F1
#
_cell.length_a   1.000
_cell.length_b   1.000
_cell.length_c   1.000
_cell.angle_alpha   90.00
_cell.angle_beta   90.00
_cell.angle_gamma   90.00
#
_symmetry.space_group_name_H-M   'P 1'
#
loop_
_entity.id
_entity.type
_entity.pdbx_description
1 polymer ?
#
loop_
_entity_poly.entity_id
_entity_poly.type
_entity_poly.pdbx_seq_one_letter_code
_entity_poly.pdbx_strand_id
1 'polypeptide(L)'
;MPTFRAADRSTVMLSRYRFACGGPVPRIRTLSPAPKRLRTSMQALVGSSSQPISSHDPSDDGTAAPQPMLTLLPPSGNSNFDEISLKQDSPDNNIFSFAIGITPSEEDQPSAESAGLADDLKSKLLEILPLLSQDIGQLVRDVEPIRAALRSLEGQLPEPIEGALTPAAFIKSHRMRVLRAQKRLANRIQQEQIAKQRDELNGHELQQVNQEIDVADSDLSQIQPTVEKLKSEKQDQASQAYQLHKSILPIPGSADGDNRAIQEADDIRLHTINVIRNSLGLL
;
A
#
# COMPACT_ATOMS: atom_id res chain seq x y z
N MET A 1 25.05 40.49 -54.83
CA MET A 1 25.37 40.23 -56.26
C MET A 1 26.60 39.33 -56.32
N PRO A 2 26.64 38.22 -57.10
CA PRO A 2 25.54 37.60 -57.87
C PRO A 2 24.91 36.30 -57.28
N THR A 3 25.58 35.14 -57.35
CA THR A 3 24.95 33.80 -57.53
C THR A 3 24.78 32.94 -56.26
N PHE A 4 23.87 31.97 -56.10
CA PHE A 4 22.83 31.28 -56.93
C PHE A 4 23.18 30.02 -57.77
N ARG A 5 22.44 28.92 -57.46
CA ARG A 5 22.14 27.69 -58.26
C ARG A 5 23.26 26.64 -58.43
N ALA A 6 22.97 25.33 -58.57
CA ALA A 6 21.69 24.63 -58.80
C ALA A 6 21.68 23.21 -58.12
N ALA A 7 20.52 22.70 -57.66
CA ALA A 7 19.71 21.62 -58.30
C ALA A 7 20.17 20.17 -58.00
N ASP A 8 19.35 19.11 -57.93
CA ASP A 8 17.87 18.93 -57.89
C ASP A 8 17.57 17.42 -57.61
N ARG A 9 16.29 17.08 -57.34
CA ARG A 9 15.56 15.79 -57.37
C ARG A 9 14.97 15.42 -55.99
N SER A 10 13.75 15.82 -55.61
CA SER A 10 12.41 15.74 -56.24
C SER A 10 11.72 14.36 -56.15
N THR A 11 10.45 14.38 -55.69
CA THR A 11 9.30 13.42 -55.87
C THR A 11 8.58 13.21 -54.52
N VAL A 12 7.63 14.06 -54.11
CA VAL A 12 6.18 14.07 -54.46
C VAL A 12 5.36 12.97 -53.75
N MET A 13 4.45 13.40 -52.86
CA MET A 13 3.03 13.03 -52.91
C MET A 13 2.16 14.07 -52.20
N LEU A 14 0.97 14.32 -52.73
CA LEU A 14 0.02 15.38 -52.33
C LEU A 14 -1.37 14.79 -52.11
N SER A 15 -2.01 15.09 -50.97
CA SER A 15 -3.48 15.10 -50.86
C SER A 15 -3.86 16.01 -49.68
N ARG A 16 -4.19 17.28 -49.91
CA ARG A 16 -5.55 17.78 -50.20
C ARG A 16 -6.60 17.33 -49.17
N TYR A 17 -7.01 18.26 -48.30
CA TYR A 17 -8.36 18.81 -48.34
C TYR A 17 -8.37 20.25 -47.78
N ARG A 18 -9.04 21.16 -48.48
CA ARG A 18 -9.43 22.50 -48.01
C ARG A 18 -10.94 22.61 -48.13
N PHE A 19 -11.61 23.23 -47.17
CA PHE A 19 -12.79 24.03 -47.43
C PHE A 19 -12.79 25.26 -46.50
N ALA A 20 -13.08 26.43 -47.08
CA ALA A 20 -13.43 27.66 -46.37
C ALA A 20 -14.98 27.70 -46.22
N CYS A 21 -15.67 28.60 -45.51
CA CYS A 21 -15.38 29.94 -44.96
C CYS A 21 -15.96 30.01 -43.53
N GLY A 22 -15.58 30.92 -42.62
CA GLY A 22 -15.81 32.36 -42.68
C GLY A 22 -16.92 32.79 -41.70
N GLY A 23 -16.56 33.12 -40.45
CA GLY A 23 -17.47 33.57 -39.39
C GLY A 23 -16.71 34.33 -38.29
N PRO A 24 -17.36 35.24 -37.52
CA PRO A 24 -16.67 36.30 -36.79
C PRO A 24 -15.99 35.88 -35.48
N VAL A 25 -14.87 36.53 -35.16
CA VAL A 25 -14.04 36.31 -33.96
C VAL A 25 -14.53 37.15 -32.78
N PRO A 26 -14.83 36.55 -31.60
CA PRO A 26 -15.00 37.29 -30.35
C PRO A 26 -13.66 37.70 -29.74
N ARG A 27 -13.52 38.97 -29.35
CA ARG A 27 -12.33 39.48 -28.65
C ARG A 27 -12.35 39.15 -27.15
N ILE A 28 -11.30 38.45 -26.70
CA ILE A 28 -10.45 38.74 -25.52
C ILE A 28 -11.14 39.19 -24.22
N ARG A 29 -10.91 38.44 -23.14
CA ARG A 29 -10.49 39.02 -21.85
C ARG A 29 -9.55 38.09 -21.07
N THR A 30 -8.28 38.47 -21.06
CA THR A 30 -7.23 37.99 -20.15
C THR A 30 -7.50 38.45 -18.72
N LEU A 31 -7.08 37.67 -17.70
CA LEU A 31 -6.27 38.14 -16.56
C LEU A 31 -5.82 36.98 -15.65
N SER A 32 -4.62 37.12 -15.10
CA SER A 32 -3.88 36.24 -14.16
C SER A 32 -3.75 36.99 -12.82
N PRO A 33 -3.05 36.54 -11.74
CA PRO A 33 -2.70 35.21 -11.21
C PRO A 33 -3.25 34.97 -9.76
N ALA A 34 -2.88 33.85 -9.10
CA ALA A 34 -3.00 33.68 -7.63
C ALA A 34 -1.82 34.33 -6.86
N PRO A 35 -1.94 34.73 -5.57
CA PRO A 35 -1.40 33.87 -4.47
C PRO A 35 -1.88 34.07 -2.98
N LYS A 36 -1.64 33.02 -2.17
CA LYS A 36 -1.20 32.99 -0.73
C LYS A 36 -2.01 33.56 0.48
N ARG A 37 -2.31 32.65 1.42
CA ARG A 37 -2.20 32.68 2.92
C ARG A 37 -2.59 33.92 3.76
N LEU A 38 -3.29 33.68 4.88
CA LEU A 38 -2.96 34.26 6.21
C LEU A 38 -3.51 33.42 7.40
N ARG A 39 -2.90 33.57 8.59
CA ARG A 39 -3.25 32.96 9.91
C ARG A 39 -4.17 33.88 10.72
N THR A 40 -4.84 33.36 11.77
CA THR A 40 -5.04 33.90 13.15
C THR A 40 -6.16 33.05 13.82
N SER A 41 -5.93 32.18 14.81
CA SER A 41 -5.57 32.37 16.23
C SER A 41 -6.65 33.05 17.09
N MET A 42 -7.31 32.28 17.96
CA MET A 42 -7.89 32.76 19.22
C MET A 42 -7.58 31.78 20.36
N GLN A 43 -7.35 32.33 21.55
CA GLN A 43 -7.02 31.63 22.79
C GLN A 43 -8.16 31.85 23.80
N ALA A 44 -8.38 30.93 24.75
CA ALA A 44 -8.72 31.24 26.14
C ALA A 44 -8.74 29.99 27.04
N LEU A 45 -8.05 30.08 28.19
CA LEU A 45 -8.29 29.54 29.55
C LEU A 45 -9.01 28.16 29.74
N VAL A 46 -8.70 27.34 30.75
CA VAL A 46 -8.12 27.59 32.10
C VAL A 46 -7.28 26.38 32.56
N GLY A 47 -6.28 26.59 33.44
CA GLY A 47 -5.66 25.49 34.22
C GLY A 47 -4.17 25.70 34.54
N SER A 48 -3.86 26.22 35.73
CA SER A 48 -2.48 26.50 36.19
C SER A 48 -2.15 25.77 37.50
N SER A 49 -0.85 25.75 37.86
CA SER A 49 -0.26 25.33 39.17
C SER A 49 0.10 23.83 39.28
N SER A 50 1.30 23.40 39.71
CA SER A 50 2.58 24.08 40.04
C SER A 50 3.79 23.11 39.96
N GLN A 51 5.01 23.66 40.04
CA GLN A 51 6.35 23.05 39.85
C GLN A 51 7.02 22.57 41.19
N PRO A 52 8.35 22.25 41.29
CA PRO A 52 9.24 21.29 40.57
C PRO A 52 10.11 20.44 41.57
N ILE A 53 11.42 20.21 41.29
CA ILE A 53 12.50 19.54 42.08
C ILE A 53 12.61 18.01 41.77
N SER A 54 13.76 17.33 41.58
CA SER A 54 15.20 17.63 41.74
C SER A 54 16.09 16.99 40.64
N SER A 55 17.34 17.42 40.56
CA SER A 55 18.46 16.84 39.79
C SER A 55 19.14 15.63 40.48
N HIS A 56 19.65 14.67 39.69
CA HIS A 56 20.86 13.87 40.02
C HIS A 56 21.46 13.17 38.78
N ASP A 57 22.73 13.48 38.45
CA ASP A 57 23.68 12.70 37.61
C ASP A 57 24.42 11.65 38.51
N PRO A 58 25.39 10.79 38.09
CA PRO A 58 26.15 10.71 36.81
C PRO A 58 26.37 9.27 36.25
N SER A 59 27.12 9.17 35.13
CA SER A 59 28.02 8.08 34.65
C SER A 59 27.54 6.59 34.67
N ASP A 60 27.80 5.76 33.66
CA ASP A 60 29.12 5.54 33.06
C ASP A 60 29.08 4.80 31.69
N ASP A 61 30.20 4.90 30.97
CA ASP A 61 30.82 4.13 29.87
C ASP A 61 30.04 3.30 28.81
N GLY A 62 30.63 3.18 27.61
CA GLY A 62 30.61 1.90 26.87
C GLY A 62 30.01 1.78 25.45
N THR A 63 30.79 2.20 24.44
CA THR A 63 31.08 1.38 23.22
C THR A 63 30.00 1.14 22.11
N ALA A 64 30.28 1.73 20.92
CA ALA A 64 30.04 1.23 19.53
C ALA A 64 28.59 0.87 19.05
N ALA A 65 28.17 1.07 17.80
CA ALA A 65 28.72 1.72 16.59
C ALA A 65 27.53 2.04 15.62
N PRO A 66 27.69 2.92 14.61
CA PRO A 66 26.54 3.43 13.83
C PRO A 66 26.05 2.50 12.72
N GLN A 67 24.76 2.62 12.40
CA GLN A 67 24.14 2.04 11.20
C GLN A 67 24.55 2.81 9.92
N PRO A 68 24.80 2.12 8.79
CA PRO A 68 24.58 2.65 7.45
C PRO A 68 23.27 2.06 6.89
N MET A 69 22.21 2.86 6.74
CA MET A 69 21.92 3.69 5.56
C MET A 69 21.91 2.95 4.22
N LEU A 70 20.72 2.95 3.61
CA LEU A 70 20.39 2.38 2.31
C LEU A 70 21.29 2.94 1.20
N THR A 71 21.89 2.05 0.41
CA THR A 71 22.41 2.42 -0.92
C THR A 71 21.53 1.75 -1.99
N LEU A 72 20.68 2.54 -2.62
CA LEU A 72 19.94 2.15 -3.82
C LEU A 72 20.92 1.97 -4.99
N LEU A 73 20.81 0.85 -5.71
CA LEU A 73 21.40 0.67 -7.03
C LEU A 73 20.28 0.30 -8.03
N PRO A 74 20.14 1.00 -9.16
CA PRO A 74 19.07 0.73 -10.12
C PRO A 74 19.42 -0.45 -11.05
N PRO A 75 18.45 -1.30 -11.44
CA PRO A 75 18.63 -2.19 -12.56
C PRO A 75 18.51 -1.40 -13.87
N SER A 76 19.61 -1.28 -14.61
CA SER A 76 19.58 -0.85 -16.01
C SER A 76 18.93 -1.96 -16.85
N GLY A 77 17.89 -1.64 -17.61
CA GLY A 77 17.11 -2.62 -18.36
C GLY A 77 17.30 -2.55 -19.87
N ASN A 78 17.30 -3.71 -20.54
CA ASN A 78 17.04 -3.83 -21.97
C ASN A 78 16.26 -5.14 -22.25
N SER A 79 15.03 -4.97 -22.72
CA SER A 79 14.27 -5.86 -23.64
C SER A 79 14.86 -7.22 -24.05
N ASN A 80 14.03 -8.27 -23.95
CA ASN A 80 13.36 -8.75 -25.16
C ASN A 80 11.98 -9.37 -24.88
N PHE A 81 11.08 -9.19 -25.85
CA PHE A 81 9.76 -9.82 -25.93
C PHE A 81 9.91 -11.34 -26.13
N ASP A 82 8.91 -12.11 -25.67
CA ASP A 82 8.06 -12.86 -26.61
C ASP A 82 6.75 -13.28 -25.92
N GLU A 83 5.66 -12.63 -26.33
CA GLU A 83 4.30 -12.85 -25.88
C GLU A 83 3.65 -13.96 -26.72
N ILE A 84 3.84 -15.22 -26.33
CA ILE A 84 3.08 -16.34 -26.90
C ILE A 84 1.78 -16.55 -26.13
N SER A 85 0.77 -15.77 -26.53
CA SER A 85 -0.62 -15.98 -26.15
C SER A 85 -1.14 -17.29 -26.76
N LEU A 86 -1.18 -18.35 -25.95
CA LEU A 86 -1.84 -19.61 -26.30
C LEU A 86 -3.18 -19.68 -25.57
N LYS A 87 -4.23 -19.32 -26.31
CA LYS A 87 -5.62 -19.61 -25.95
C LYS A 87 -5.76 -21.09 -25.63
N GLN A 88 -6.49 -21.39 -24.56
CA GLN A 88 -6.97 -22.74 -24.31
C GLN A 88 -8.13 -23.03 -25.28
N ASP A 89 -7.80 -23.59 -26.45
CA ASP A 89 -8.75 -24.41 -27.21
C ASP A 89 -8.54 -25.88 -26.79
N SER A 90 -9.65 -26.55 -26.47
CA SER A 90 -9.66 -27.96 -26.08
C SER A 90 -9.92 -28.83 -27.31
N PRO A 91 -9.05 -29.80 -27.61
CA PRO A 91 -9.43 -30.97 -28.39
C PRO A 91 -9.28 -32.26 -27.57
N ASP A 92 -10.43 -32.90 -27.33
CA ASP A 92 -10.65 -34.33 -27.13
C ASP A 92 -9.46 -35.20 -26.69
N ASN A 93 -9.44 -35.51 -25.40
CA ASN A 93 -8.57 -36.51 -24.76
C ASN A 93 -8.86 -37.94 -25.26
N ASN A 94 -8.45 -38.30 -26.49
CA ASN A 94 -8.57 -39.70 -26.96
C ASN A 94 -7.61 -40.13 -28.08
N ILE A 95 -6.36 -39.64 -28.08
CA ILE A 95 -5.34 -40.00 -29.09
C ILE A 95 -4.43 -41.18 -28.66
N PHE A 96 -4.41 -41.55 -27.37
CA PHE A 96 -3.62 -42.66 -26.84
C PHE A 96 -4.46 -43.71 -26.12
N SER A 97 -5.43 -44.28 -26.86
CA SER A 97 -6.18 -45.48 -26.44
C SER A 97 -5.65 -46.71 -27.18
N PHE A 98 -4.47 -47.21 -26.80
CA PHE A 98 -4.08 -48.58 -27.14
C PHE A 98 -4.74 -49.56 -26.16
N ALA A 99 -5.65 -50.38 -26.68
CA ALA A 99 -6.24 -51.47 -25.91
C ALA A 99 -5.15 -52.51 -25.58
N ILE A 100 -4.73 -52.56 -24.31
CA ILE A 100 -3.92 -53.66 -23.81
C ILE A 100 -4.85 -54.88 -23.74
N GLY A 101 -4.76 -55.75 -24.74
CA GLY A 101 -5.40 -57.06 -24.73
C GLY A 101 -4.78 -57.92 -23.65
N ILE A 102 -5.32 -57.85 -22.43
CA ILE A 102 -4.99 -58.79 -21.36
C ILE A 102 -5.64 -60.12 -21.73
N THR A 103 -4.89 -60.97 -22.42
CA THR A 103 -5.15 -62.41 -22.44
C THR A 103 -4.92 -62.93 -21.02
N PRO A 104 -5.92 -63.53 -20.35
CA PRO A 104 -5.64 -64.31 -19.16
C PRO A 104 -4.91 -65.57 -19.62
N SER A 105 -3.58 -65.55 -19.59
CA SER A 105 -2.82 -66.79 -19.63
C SER A 105 -3.05 -67.46 -18.29
N GLU A 106 -3.84 -68.52 -18.31
CA GLU A 106 -3.99 -69.43 -17.19
C GLU A 106 -2.63 -70.05 -16.84
N GLU A 107 -2.49 -70.39 -15.56
CA GLU A 107 -1.51 -71.33 -15.01
C GLU A 107 -0.05 -71.22 -15.48
N ASP A 108 0.81 -70.66 -14.61
CA ASP A 108 1.88 -71.51 -14.10
C ASP A 108 2.29 -71.13 -12.66
N GLN A 109 2.70 -72.13 -11.90
CA GLN A 109 2.93 -72.02 -10.45
C GLN A 109 4.19 -71.19 -10.14
N PRO A 110 4.22 -70.41 -9.03
CA PRO A 110 5.49 -70.11 -8.37
C PRO A 110 5.98 -71.39 -7.66
N SER A 111 6.47 -72.35 -8.46
CA SER A 111 7.12 -73.54 -7.95
C SER A 111 8.36 -73.13 -7.15
N ALA A 112 8.47 -73.67 -5.94
CA ALA A 112 9.36 -73.12 -4.94
C ALA A 112 10.83 -73.45 -5.22
N GLU A 113 11.63 -72.44 -5.57
CA GLU A 113 13.07 -72.48 -5.36
C GLU A 113 13.63 -71.14 -4.90
N SER A 114 13.14 -70.66 -3.75
CA SER A 114 13.96 -69.81 -2.88
C SER A 114 15.06 -70.67 -2.27
N ALA A 115 16.07 -71.02 -3.06
CA ALA A 115 17.30 -71.64 -2.58
C ALA A 115 17.79 -70.82 -1.38
N GLY A 116 17.84 -71.44 -0.21
CA GLY A 116 17.81 -70.72 1.05
C GLY A 116 18.99 -69.76 1.18
N LEU A 117 18.72 -68.45 1.12
CA LEU A 117 19.70 -67.42 1.47
C LEU A 117 20.27 -67.79 2.84
N ALA A 118 21.60 -67.90 2.94
CA ALA A 118 22.26 -68.20 4.20
C ALA A 118 21.86 -67.16 5.25
N ASP A 119 21.67 -67.59 6.51
CA ASP A 119 21.14 -66.69 7.54
C ASP A 119 22.08 -65.50 7.84
N ASP A 120 23.37 -65.64 7.53
CA ASP A 120 24.37 -64.56 7.52
C ASP A 120 24.16 -63.51 6.41
N LEU A 121 23.62 -63.89 5.24
CA LEU A 121 23.23 -62.92 4.20
C LEU A 121 21.93 -62.21 4.57
N LYS A 122 20.99 -62.92 5.22
CA LYS A 122 19.75 -62.32 5.74
C LYS A 122 20.03 -61.30 6.83
N SER A 123 20.93 -61.59 7.77
CA SER A 123 21.29 -60.67 8.86
C SER A 123 21.95 -59.40 8.33
N LYS A 124 22.90 -59.51 7.39
CA LYS A 124 23.54 -58.37 6.72
C LYS A 124 22.56 -57.54 5.89
N LEU A 125 21.61 -58.16 5.20
CA LEU A 125 20.56 -57.43 4.46
C LEU A 125 19.63 -56.68 5.42
N LEU A 126 19.30 -57.27 6.58
CA LEU A 126 18.57 -56.61 7.66
C LEU A 126 19.36 -55.50 8.35
N GLU A 127 20.70 -55.53 8.34
CA GLU A 127 21.58 -54.46 8.82
C GLU A 127 21.58 -53.24 7.87
N ILE A 128 21.49 -53.47 6.55
CA ILE A 128 21.44 -52.41 5.53
C ILE A 128 20.07 -51.72 5.48
N LEU A 129 18.97 -52.45 5.72
CA LEU A 129 17.61 -51.94 5.67
C LEU A 129 17.38 -50.66 6.53
N PRO A 130 17.77 -50.59 7.82
CA PRO A 130 17.63 -49.37 8.62
C PRO A 130 18.56 -48.24 8.15
N LEU A 131 19.69 -48.54 7.50
CA LEU A 131 20.57 -47.52 6.94
C LEU A 131 19.95 -46.87 5.68
N LEU A 132 19.33 -47.66 4.81
CA LEU A 132 18.61 -47.15 3.63
C LEU A 132 17.27 -46.46 3.99
N SER A 133 16.72 -46.75 5.16
CA SER A 133 15.46 -46.16 5.66
C SER A 133 15.62 -44.77 6.30
N GLN A 134 16.83 -44.20 6.31
CA GLN A 134 17.11 -42.88 6.88
C GLN A 134 16.64 -41.72 5.96
N ASP A 135 16.57 -40.51 6.51
CA ASP A 135 16.36 -39.30 5.69
C ASP A 135 17.41 -39.20 4.57
N ILE A 136 16.94 -38.92 3.36
CA ILE A 136 17.77 -38.79 2.16
C ILE A 136 18.87 -37.74 2.33
N GLY A 137 18.67 -36.70 3.15
CA GLY A 137 19.67 -35.68 3.46
C GLY A 137 20.81 -36.16 4.36
N GLN A 138 20.55 -37.09 5.28
CA GLN A 138 21.58 -37.73 6.14
C GLN A 138 22.31 -38.82 5.36
N LEU A 139 21.57 -39.66 4.66
CA LEU A 139 22.04 -40.70 3.75
C LEU A 139 23.03 -40.15 2.68
N VAL A 140 22.73 -38.97 2.14
CA VAL A 140 23.60 -38.21 1.21
C VAL A 140 24.82 -37.59 1.88
N ARG A 141 24.74 -37.28 3.18
CA ARG A 141 25.83 -36.68 3.95
C ARG A 141 26.91 -37.71 4.21
N ASP A 142 26.51 -38.86 4.75
CA ASP A 142 27.37 -39.90 5.33
C ASP A 142 27.09 -41.28 4.69
N VAL A 143 27.48 -41.45 3.42
CA VAL A 143 27.18 -42.68 2.65
C VAL A 143 28.06 -43.89 3.01
N GLU A 144 29.20 -43.68 3.68
CA GLU A 144 30.23 -44.74 3.81
C GLU A 144 29.75 -45.99 4.60
N PRO A 145 28.90 -45.92 5.64
CA PRO A 145 28.34 -47.12 6.29
C PRO A 145 27.60 -48.03 5.31
N ILE A 146 26.79 -47.44 4.43
CA ILE A 146 25.98 -48.17 3.44
C ILE A 146 26.86 -48.73 2.33
N ARG A 147 27.85 -47.95 1.87
CA ARG A 147 28.82 -48.40 0.87
C ARG A 147 29.71 -49.53 1.40
N ALA A 148 30.05 -49.53 2.68
CA ALA A 148 30.80 -50.61 3.32
C ALA A 148 29.95 -51.89 3.43
N ALA A 149 28.71 -51.76 3.91
CA ALA A 149 27.80 -52.90 4.05
C ALA A 149 27.39 -53.52 2.70
N LEU A 150 27.10 -52.69 1.67
CA LEU A 150 26.82 -53.17 0.31
C LEU A 150 28.00 -53.95 -0.29
N ARG A 151 29.24 -53.46 -0.13
CA ARG A 151 30.45 -54.19 -0.57
C ARG A 151 30.63 -55.53 0.15
N SER A 152 30.12 -55.67 1.38
CA SER A 152 30.17 -56.93 2.11
C SER A 152 29.22 -58.00 1.56
N LEU A 153 28.26 -57.62 0.72
CA LEU A 153 27.26 -58.48 0.08
C LEU A 153 27.47 -58.67 -1.44
N GLU A 154 28.29 -57.82 -2.05
CA GLU A 154 28.64 -57.85 -3.48
C GLU A 154 29.18 -59.24 -3.88
N GLY A 155 28.64 -59.82 -4.96
CA GLY A 155 28.99 -61.17 -5.44
C GLY A 155 28.50 -62.37 -4.60
N GLN A 156 27.72 -62.16 -3.53
CA GLN A 156 27.11 -63.24 -2.71
C GLN A 156 25.58 -63.31 -2.84
N LEU A 157 24.95 -62.35 -3.53
CA LEU A 157 23.50 -62.26 -3.66
C LEU A 157 23.03 -62.77 -5.04
N PRO A 158 21.78 -63.26 -5.14
CA PRO A 158 21.15 -63.50 -6.44
C PRO A 158 21.08 -62.23 -7.30
N GLU A 159 21.29 -62.37 -8.60
CA GLU A 159 21.29 -61.29 -9.61
C GLU A 159 20.12 -60.29 -9.48
N PRO A 160 18.86 -60.69 -9.22
CA PRO A 160 17.75 -59.73 -9.04
C PRO A 160 17.92 -58.79 -7.84
N ILE A 161 18.58 -59.25 -6.77
CA ILE A 161 18.80 -58.44 -5.55
C ILE A 161 20.02 -57.54 -5.74
N GLU A 162 21.09 -58.04 -6.35
CA GLU A 162 22.29 -57.26 -6.67
C GLU A 162 21.97 -56.10 -7.64
N GLY A 163 21.15 -56.36 -8.67
CA GLY A 163 20.64 -55.32 -9.57
C GLY A 163 19.81 -54.25 -8.86
N ALA A 164 18.99 -54.63 -7.86
CA ALA A 164 18.19 -53.69 -7.07
C ALA A 164 19.02 -52.87 -6.07
N LEU A 165 20.12 -53.42 -5.54
CA LEU A 165 21.03 -52.74 -4.62
C LEU A 165 22.07 -51.86 -5.34
N THR A 166 22.38 -52.13 -6.61
CA THR A 166 23.36 -51.38 -7.40
C THR A 166 23.12 -49.85 -7.39
N PRO A 167 21.89 -49.32 -7.60
CA PRO A 167 21.62 -47.88 -7.47
C PRO A 167 21.94 -47.29 -6.09
N ALA A 168 21.79 -48.07 -5.02
CA ALA A 168 22.05 -47.61 -3.65
C ALA A 168 23.54 -47.29 -3.41
N ALA A 169 24.45 -48.02 -4.08
CA ALA A 169 25.88 -47.73 -4.02
C ALA A 169 26.24 -46.33 -4.59
N PHE A 170 25.40 -45.76 -5.47
CA PHE A 170 25.63 -44.49 -6.15
C PHE A 170 24.91 -43.27 -5.53
N ILE A 171 24.22 -43.41 -4.39
CA ILE A 171 23.40 -42.33 -3.79
C ILE A 171 24.18 -41.02 -3.58
N LYS A 172 25.47 -41.10 -3.22
CA LYS A 172 26.36 -39.93 -3.06
C LYS A 172 26.47 -39.07 -4.32
N SER A 173 26.26 -39.62 -5.52
CA SER A 173 26.22 -38.87 -6.79
C SER A 173 25.09 -37.83 -6.81
N HIS A 174 23.98 -38.08 -6.10
CA HIS A 174 22.81 -37.21 -6.08
C HIS A 174 22.93 -36.08 -5.03
N ARG A 175 24.03 -36.02 -4.26
CA ARG A 175 24.23 -35.08 -3.15
C ARG A 175 23.88 -33.63 -3.48
N MET A 176 24.44 -33.12 -4.56
CA MET A 176 24.23 -31.72 -4.96
C MET A 176 22.80 -31.45 -5.43
N ARG A 177 22.08 -32.46 -5.97
CA ARG A 177 20.67 -32.32 -6.35
C ARG A 177 19.78 -32.26 -5.12
N VAL A 178 20.01 -33.14 -4.14
CA VAL A 178 19.26 -33.20 -2.87
C VAL A 178 19.45 -31.93 -2.05
N LEU A 179 20.69 -31.50 -1.80
CA LEU A 179 20.96 -30.27 -1.02
C LEU A 179 20.38 -29.00 -1.68
N ARG A 180 20.43 -28.90 -3.02
CA ARG A 180 19.77 -27.80 -3.76
C ARG A 180 18.25 -27.90 -3.72
N ALA A 181 17.66 -29.09 -3.67
CA ALA A 181 16.23 -29.29 -3.51
C ALA A 181 15.78 -28.88 -2.09
N GLN A 182 16.44 -29.39 -1.06
CA GLN A 182 16.16 -29.04 0.35
C GLN A 182 16.26 -27.52 0.59
N LYS A 183 17.31 -26.86 0.10
CA LYS A 183 17.42 -25.38 0.19
C LYS A 183 16.26 -24.67 -0.51
N ARG A 184 15.83 -25.13 -1.69
CA ARG A 184 14.68 -24.55 -2.41
C ARG A 184 13.35 -24.77 -1.68
N LEU A 185 13.18 -25.91 -1.01
CA LEU A 185 11.99 -26.17 -0.17
C LEU A 185 11.97 -25.24 1.05
N ALA A 186 13.08 -25.11 1.78
CA ALA A 186 13.19 -24.18 2.91
C ALA A 186 12.89 -22.72 2.48
N ASN A 187 13.48 -22.28 1.36
CA ASN A 187 13.21 -20.95 0.80
C ASN A 187 11.72 -20.76 0.42
N ARG A 188 11.05 -21.79 -0.12
CA ARG A 188 9.61 -21.72 -0.45
C ARG A 188 8.74 -21.60 0.79
N ILE A 189 8.99 -22.41 1.82
CA ILE A 189 8.28 -22.37 3.10
C ILE A 189 8.44 -20.99 3.76
N GLN A 190 9.66 -20.45 3.78
CA GLN A 190 9.91 -19.10 4.30
C GLN A 190 9.19 -18.03 3.47
N GLN A 191 9.21 -18.13 2.14
CA GLN A 191 8.53 -17.18 1.26
C GLN A 191 7.00 -17.20 1.42
N GLU A 192 6.43 -18.39 1.63
CA GLU A 192 5.00 -18.59 1.90
C GLU A 192 4.60 -18.04 3.27
N GLN A 193 5.42 -18.22 4.31
CA GLN A 193 5.22 -17.60 5.62
C GLN A 193 5.26 -16.06 5.55
N ILE A 194 6.23 -15.49 4.83
CA ILE A 194 6.33 -14.03 4.62
C ILE A 194 5.14 -13.50 3.81
N ALA A 195 4.68 -14.24 2.80
CA ALA A 195 3.49 -13.86 2.03
C ALA A 195 2.23 -13.86 2.93
N LYS A 196 2.01 -14.93 3.71
CA LYS A 196 0.89 -15.03 4.65
C LYS A 196 0.90 -13.90 5.69
N GLN A 197 2.06 -13.58 6.27
CA GLN A 197 2.20 -12.46 7.20
C GLN A 197 1.90 -11.10 6.55
N ARG A 198 2.33 -10.87 5.30
CA ARG A 198 1.95 -9.67 4.55
C ARG A 198 0.44 -9.62 4.35
N ASP A 199 -0.18 -10.72 3.91
CA ASP A 199 -1.60 -10.74 3.58
C ASP A 199 -2.47 -10.54 4.84
N GLU A 200 -2.04 -11.06 5.99
CA GLU A 200 -2.64 -10.79 7.31
C GLU A 200 -2.52 -9.30 7.72
N LEU A 201 -1.33 -8.69 7.57
CA LEU A 201 -1.11 -7.27 7.87
C LEU A 201 -1.92 -6.36 6.94
N ASN A 202 -1.86 -6.60 5.63
CA ASN A 202 -2.64 -5.88 4.62
C ASN A 202 -4.15 -5.99 4.89
N GLY A 203 -4.62 -7.17 5.31
CA GLY A 203 -6.02 -7.39 5.69
C GLY A 203 -6.44 -6.52 6.87
N HIS A 204 -5.59 -6.42 7.90
CA HIS A 204 -5.83 -5.53 9.04
C HIS A 204 -5.82 -4.04 8.64
N GLU A 205 -4.83 -3.59 7.86
CA GLU A 205 -4.76 -2.21 7.38
C GLU A 205 -5.98 -1.82 6.53
N LEU A 206 -6.41 -2.70 5.61
CA LEU A 206 -7.64 -2.49 4.83
C LEU A 206 -8.88 -2.44 5.72
N GLN A 207 -8.98 -3.29 6.74
CA GLN A 207 -10.09 -3.27 7.69
C GLN A 207 -10.11 -1.97 8.52
N GLN A 208 -8.95 -1.44 8.90
CA GLN A 208 -8.86 -0.14 9.59
C GLN A 208 -9.29 1.01 8.67
N VAL A 209 -8.74 1.08 7.45
CA VAL A 209 -9.07 2.13 6.47
C VAL A 209 -10.57 2.14 6.15
N ASN A 210 -11.20 0.97 6.01
CA ASN A 210 -12.64 0.89 5.79
C ASN A 210 -13.44 1.44 6.98
N GLN A 211 -13.05 1.17 8.23
CA GLN A 211 -13.69 1.76 9.41
C GLN A 211 -13.52 3.28 9.47
N GLU A 212 -12.35 3.80 9.09
CA GLU A 212 -12.11 5.26 9.01
C GLU A 212 -12.96 5.92 7.92
N ILE A 213 -13.20 5.23 6.79
CA ILE A 213 -14.14 5.65 5.75
C ILE A 213 -15.58 5.64 6.27
N ASP A 214 -16.03 4.56 6.92
CA ASP A 214 -17.40 4.46 7.46
C ASP A 214 -17.70 5.59 8.47
N VAL A 215 -16.72 5.95 9.32
CA VAL A 215 -16.82 7.08 10.25
C VAL A 215 -16.89 8.40 9.48
N ALA A 216 -16.02 8.62 8.50
CA ALA A 216 -16.01 9.85 7.70
C ALA A 216 -17.31 10.04 6.89
N ASP A 217 -17.87 8.97 6.31
CA ASP A 217 -19.15 8.99 5.59
C ASP A 217 -20.33 9.26 6.52
N SER A 218 -20.30 8.75 7.75
CA SER A 218 -21.26 9.10 8.80
C SER A 218 -21.19 10.59 9.16
N ASP A 219 -19.99 11.13 9.41
CA ASP A 219 -19.80 12.54 9.74
C ASP A 219 -20.23 13.46 8.57
N LEU A 220 -19.85 13.13 7.33
CA LEU A 220 -20.30 13.82 6.12
C LEU A 220 -21.83 13.82 6.00
N SER A 221 -22.48 12.71 6.35
CA SER A 221 -23.95 12.59 6.35
C SER A 221 -24.63 13.51 7.38
N GLN A 222 -23.97 13.85 8.50
CA GLN A 222 -24.48 14.80 9.49
C GLN A 222 -24.35 16.27 9.07
N ILE A 223 -23.54 16.59 8.05
CA ILE A 223 -23.37 17.98 7.59
C ILE A 223 -24.67 18.53 6.99
N GLN A 224 -25.35 17.76 6.14
CA GLN A 224 -26.58 18.21 5.47
C GLN A 224 -27.71 18.62 6.45
N PRO A 225 -28.15 17.77 7.41
CA PRO A 225 -29.19 18.17 8.38
C PRO A 225 -28.74 19.34 9.26
N THR A 226 -27.43 19.46 9.55
CA THR A 226 -26.88 20.61 10.29
C THR A 226 -26.98 21.91 9.48
N VAL A 227 -26.67 21.87 8.18
CA VAL A 227 -26.82 23.01 7.27
C VAL A 227 -28.28 23.41 7.10
N GLU A 228 -29.20 22.45 6.98
CA GLU A 228 -30.63 22.72 6.89
C GLU A 228 -31.16 23.38 8.17
N LYS A 229 -30.80 22.87 9.35
CA LYS A 229 -31.16 23.45 10.64
C LYS A 229 -30.63 24.89 10.81
N LEU A 230 -29.36 25.13 10.49
CA LEU A 230 -28.77 26.48 10.56
C LEU A 230 -29.43 27.45 9.57
N LYS A 231 -29.87 26.96 8.41
CA LYS A 231 -30.62 27.74 7.42
C LYS A 231 -32.01 28.12 7.92
N SER A 232 -32.75 27.22 8.56
CA SER A 232 -34.04 27.55 9.17
C SER A 232 -33.88 28.51 10.35
N GLU A 233 -32.91 28.27 11.23
CA GLU A 233 -32.65 29.15 12.39
C GLU A 233 -32.30 30.58 11.94
N LYS A 234 -31.46 30.74 10.90
CA LYS A 234 -31.18 32.05 10.28
C LYS A 234 -32.45 32.70 9.72
N GLN A 235 -33.33 31.93 9.07
CA GLN A 235 -34.58 32.44 8.49
C GLN A 235 -35.53 32.95 9.60
N ASP A 236 -35.61 32.23 10.72
CA ASP A 236 -36.41 32.61 11.88
C ASP A 236 -35.85 33.87 12.56
N GLN A 237 -34.53 33.93 12.79
CA GLN A 237 -33.86 35.12 13.31
C GLN A 237 -34.06 36.35 12.41
N ALA A 238 -33.94 36.21 11.09
CA ALA A 238 -34.20 37.29 10.14
C ALA A 238 -35.66 37.77 10.19
N SER A 239 -36.61 36.83 10.33
CA SER A 239 -38.03 37.13 10.46
C SER A 239 -38.32 37.86 11.78
N GLN A 240 -37.74 37.42 12.90
CA GLN A 240 -37.87 38.07 14.20
C GLN A 240 -37.29 39.50 14.19
N ALA A 241 -36.09 39.68 13.63
CA ALA A 241 -35.46 40.99 13.49
C ALA A 241 -36.31 41.96 12.65
N TYR A 242 -36.95 41.47 11.59
CA TYR A 242 -37.88 42.28 10.79
C TYR A 242 -39.12 42.70 11.58
N GLN A 243 -39.73 41.81 12.38
CA GLN A 243 -40.89 42.18 13.21
C GLN A 243 -40.52 43.20 14.29
N LEU A 244 -39.33 43.06 14.90
CA LEU A 244 -38.81 44.05 15.84
C LEU A 244 -38.59 45.41 15.16
N HIS A 245 -37.94 45.43 13.99
CA HIS A 245 -37.75 46.66 13.21
C HIS A 245 -39.09 47.35 12.88
N LYS A 246 -40.13 46.57 12.52
CA LYS A 246 -41.48 47.08 12.25
C LYS A 246 -42.19 47.64 13.50
N SER A 247 -41.82 47.16 14.70
CA SER A 247 -42.39 47.65 15.97
C SER A 247 -41.68 48.87 16.56
N ILE A 248 -40.49 49.23 16.05
CA ILE A 248 -39.77 50.44 16.46
C ILE A 248 -40.45 51.66 15.82
N LEU A 249 -40.99 52.55 16.65
CA LEU A 249 -41.53 53.82 16.20
C LEU A 249 -40.41 54.84 15.95
N PRO A 250 -40.49 55.67 14.89
CA PRO A 250 -39.65 56.85 14.77
C PRO A 250 -39.84 57.78 15.97
N ILE A 251 -38.74 58.33 16.49
CA ILE A 251 -38.81 59.34 17.55
C ILE A 251 -39.47 60.59 16.95
N PRO A 252 -40.55 61.13 17.53
CA PRO A 252 -41.20 62.34 17.04
C PRO A 252 -40.32 63.56 17.33
N GLY A 253 -40.11 64.40 16.32
CA GLY A 253 -39.18 65.53 16.37
C GLY A 253 -38.11 65.42 15.29
N SER A 254 -37.17 66.36 15.30
CA SER A 254 -35.95 66.30 14.50
C SER A 254 -34.80 66.68 15.41
N ALA A 255 -33.67 65.98 15.29
CA ALA A 255 -32.47 66.27 16.07
C ALA A 255 -32.07 67.76 15.95
N ASP A 256 -32.24 68.39 14.79
CA ASP A 256 -31.96 69.83 14.62
C ASP A 256 -32.94 70.72 15.39
N GLY A 257 -34.19 70.30 15.56
CA GLY A 257 -35.19 70.98 16.37
C GLY A 257 -34.86 70.88 17.85
N ASP A 258 -34.55 69.68 18.31
CA ASP A 258 -34.19 69.41 19.70
C ASP A 258 -32.88 70.12 20.07
N ASN A 259 -31.87 70.08 19.20
CA ASN A 259 -30.60 70.79 19.35
C ASN A 259 -30.82 72.32 19.41
N ARG A 260 -31.72 72.89 18.60
CA ARG A 260 -32.06 74.33 18.69
C ARG A 260 -32.73 74.67 20.03
N ALA A 261 -33.68 73.85 20.49
CA ALA A 261 -34.34 74.09 21.77
C ALA A 261 -33.37 74.01 22.96
N ILE A 262 -32.39 73.08 22.91
CA ILE A 262 -31.31 72.99 23.88
C ILE A 262 -30.40 74.23 23.83
N GLN A 263 -30.00 74.66 22.62
CA GLN A 263 -29.14 75.84 22.47
C GLN A 263 -29.84 77.13 22.93
N GLU A 264 -31.11 77.33 22.58
CA GLU A 264 -31.90 78.49 23.02
C GLU A 264 -32.02 78.52 24.55
N ALA A 265 -32.28 77.37 25.19
CA ALA A 265 -32.29 77.27 26.65
C ALA A 265 -30.92 77.57 27.28
N ASP A 266 -29.81 77.21 26.62
CA ASP A 266 -28.46 77.54 27.10
C ASP A 266 -28.10 79.01 26.88
N ASP A 267 -28.46 79.59 25.74
CA ASP A 267 -28.25 81.01 25.46
C ASP A 267 -28.99 81.89 26.49
N ILE A 268 -30.24 81.53 26.83
CA ILE A 268 -31.02 82.14 27.92
C ILE A 268 -30.31 81.97 29.28
N ARG A 269 -29.80 80.77 29.57
CA ARG A 269 -29.06 80.46 30.81
C ARG A 269 -27.79 81.30 30.94
N LEU A 270 -26.95 81.33 29.91
CA LEU A 270 -25.70 82.08 29.86
C LEU A 270 -25.93 83.60 29.93
N HIS A 271 -26.95 84.10 29.21
CA HIS A 271 -27.37 85.49 29.32
C HIS A 271 -27.73 85.86 30.77
N THR A 272 -28.58 85.05 31.41
CA THR A 272 -29.01 85.28 32.80
C THR A 272 -27.84 85.24 33.78
N ILE A 273 -26.92 84.28 33.64
CA ILE A 273 -25.69 84.19 34.45
C ILE A 273 -24.84 85.45 34.30
N ASN A 274 -24.65 85.95 33.07
CA ASN A 274 -23.87 87.15 32.81
C ASN A 274 -24.54 88.41 33.39
N VAL A 275 -25.87 88.54 33.27
CA VAL A 275 -26.63 89.65 33.88
C VAL A 275 -26.47 89.66 35.40
N ILE A 276 -26.57 88.50 36.06
CA ILE A 276 -26.37 88.37 37.52
C ILE A 276 -24.92 88.71 37.91
N ARG A 277 -23.93 88.14 37.21
CA ARG A 277 -22.50 88.38 37.47
C ARG A 277 -22.15 89.87 37.39
N ASN A 278 -22.62 90.53 36.33
CA ASN A 278 -22.42 91.97 36.12
C ASN A 278 -23.09 92.81 37.22
N SER A 279 -24.31 92.43 37.64
CA SER A 279 -25.05 93.14 38.70
C SER A 279 -24.40 93.02 40.07
N LEU A 280 -23.64 91.94 40.32
CA LEU A 280 -22.89 91.71 41.56
C LEU A 280 -21.45 92.28 41.52
N GLY A 281 -21.02 92.88 40.40
CA GLY A 281 -19.66 93.40 40.23
C GLY A 281 -18.57 92.31 40.11
N LEU A 282 -18.95 91.06 39.82
CA LEU A 282 -18.06 89.89 39.76
C LEU A 282 -17.54 89.63 38.33
N LEU A 283 -17.16 90.69 37.61
CA LEU A 283 -16.70 90.65 36.21
C LEU A 283 -15.46 89.77 36.00
#